data_AF-A0A537YTP2-F1
#
_entry.id   AF-A0A537YTP2-F1
#
_cell.length_a   1.000
_cell.length_b   1.000
_cell.length_c   1.000
_cell.angle_alpha   90.00
_cell.angle_beta   90.00
_cell.angle_gamma   90.00
#
_symmetry.space_group_name_H-M   'P 1'
#
loop_
_entity.id
_entity.type
_entity.pdbx_description
1 polymer ?
#
loop_
_entity_poly.entity_id
_entity_poly.type
_entity_poly.pdbx_seq_one_letter_code
_entity_poly.pdbx_strand_id
1 'polypeptide(L)'
;MPAPHLRNLIRTLTFVVLSMALAASAAAPMPQDVPDVAFGQAGLYRLEVALLVFYSGLLLVTPAFSGLVQGRLPIEISTRGAKFAGQADESVEAARVAIERLERITDELTEELGAADLRIKKIGERHG
;
A
#
# COMPACT_ATOMS: atom_id res chain seq x y z
N MET A 1 -2.18 -0.98 12.77
CA MET A 1 -3.64 -0.77 12.60
C MET A 1 -3.84 0.31 11.55
N PRO A 2 -4.66 0.11 10.49
CA PRO A 2 -4.91 1.17 9.50
C PRO A 2 -5.62 2.36 10.16
N ALA A 3 -5.24 3.58 9.78
CA ALA A 3 -5.79 4.82 10.32
C ALA A 3 -7.34 4.87 10.18
N PRO A 4 -8.08 5.46 11.13
CA PRO A 4 -9.56 5.46 11.13
C PRO A 4 -10.17 6.08 9.86
N HIS A 5 -9.49 7.07 9.26
CA HIS A 5 -9.90 7.71 8.01
C HIS A 5 -9.85 6.75 6.81
N LEU A 6 -8.90 5.82 6.82
CA LEU A 6 -8.70 4.83 5.76
C LEU A 6 -9.89 3.85 5.68
N ARG A 7 -10.36 3.40 6.86
CA ARG A 7 -11.50 2.50 6.97
C ARG A 7 -12.79 3.16 6.50
N ASN A 8 -12.97 4.44 6.81
CA ASN A 8 -14.14 5.19 6.36
C ASN A 8 -14.11 5.44 4.85
N LEU A 9 -12.93 5.72 4.28
CA LEU A 9 -12.76 5.88 2.83
C LEU A 9 -13.10 4.59 2.06
N ILE A 10 -12.62 3.43 2.53
CA ILE A 10 -12.94 2.15 1.88
C ILE A 10 -14.44 1.90 1.93
N ARG A 11 -15.09 2.17 3.06
CA ARG A 11 -16.54 2.03 3.21
C ARG A 11 -17.30 2.91 2.24
N THR A 12 -16.96 4.20 2.15
CA THR A 12 -17.64 5.13 1.22
C THR A 12 -17.46 4.69 -0.22
N LEU A 13 -16.25 4.28 -0.61
CA LEU A 13 -15.96 3.84 -1.96
C LEU A 13 -16.74 2.56 -2.32
N THR A 14 -16.80 1.58 -1.43
CA THR A 14 -17.61 0.36 -1.61
C THR A 14 -19.09 0.69 -1.73
N PHE A 15 -19.61 1.61 -0.91
CA PHE A 15 -20.99 2.07 -1.01
C PHE A 15 -21.28 2.72 -2.36
N VAL A 16 -20.38 3.58 -2.86
CA VAL A 16 -20.52 4.20 -4.19
C VAL A 16 -20.56 3.14 -5.29
N VAL A 17 -19.66 2.15 -5.25
CA VAL A 17 -19.64 1.05 -6.22
C VAL A 17 -20.93 0.22 -6.17
N LEU A 18 -21.42 -0.09 -4.98
CA LEU A 18 -22.69 -0.79 -4.80
C LEU A 18 -23.87 0.00 -5.37
N SER A 19 -23.93 1.32 -5.11
CA SER A 19 -24.96 2.19 -5.67
C SER A 19 -24.89 2.26 -7.19
N MET A 20 -23.69 2.34 -7.78
CA MET A 20 -23.51 2.29 -9.23
C MET A 20 -23.97 0.96 -9.82
N ALA A 21 -23.66 -0.17 -9.18
CA ALA A 21 -24.08 -1.48 -9.63
C ALA A 21 -25.61 -1.64 -9.64
N LEU A 22 -26.28 -1.16 -8.59
CA LEU A 22 -27.74 -1.16 -8.50
C LEU A 22 -28.37 -0.25 -9.57
N ALA A 23 -27.82 0.95 -9.76
CA ALA A 23 -28.30 1.88 -10.78
C ALA A 23 -28.12 1.32 -12.20
N ALA A 24 -26.96 0.72 -12.49
CA ALA A 24 -26.67 0.09 -13.78
C ALA A 24 -27.60 -1.11 -14.05
N SER A 25 -27.85 -1.94 -13.04
CA SER A 25 -28.80 -3.05 -13.13
C SER A 25 -30.23 -2.59 -13.43
N ALA A 26 -30.66 -1.49 -12.79
CA ALA A 26 -31.97 -0.91 -13.04
C ALA A 26 -32.09 -0.26 -14.43
N ALA A 27 -31.03 0.41 -14.89
CA ALA A 27 -31.00 1.12 -16.17
C ALA A 27 -30.67 0.23 -17.38
N ALA A 28 -30.20 -1.00 -17.17
CA ALA A 28 -29.81 -1.91 -18.25
C ALA A 28 -31.01 -2.23 -19.16
N PRO A 29 -30.94 -1.91 -20.47
CA PRO A 29 -31.99 -2.27 -21.40
C PRO A 29 -32.02 -3.79 -21.58
N MET A 30 -33.22 -4.37 -21.55
CA MET A 30 -33.38 -5.80 -21.77
C MET A 30 -33.32 -6.11 -23.27
N PRO A 31 -32.44 -7.01 -23.73
CA PRO A 31 -32.43 -7.45 -25.12
C PRO A 31 -33.76 -8.13 -25.45
N GLN A 32 -34.37 -7.77 -26.59
CA GLN A 32 -35.66 -8.35 -27.02
C GLN A 32 -35.47 -9.72 -27.69
N ASP A 33 -34.29 -9.98 -28.26
CA ASP A 33 -33.98 -11.18 -29.04
C ASP A 33 -32.94 -12.07 -28.33
N VAL A 34 -33.21 -12.49 -27.10
CA VAL A 34 -32.37 -13.49 -26.41
C VAL A 34 -32.91 -14.89 -26.69
N PRO A 35 -32.08 -15.84 -27.16
CA PRO A 35 -32.51 -17.22 -27.38
C PRO A 35 -33.09 -17.83 -26.10
N ASP A 36 -34.27 -18.47 -26.16
CA ASP A 36 -34.96 -19.07 -25.01
C ASP A 36 -34.10 -20.06 -24.20
N VAL A 37 -33.13 -20.69 -24.86
CA VAL A 37 -32.16 -21.63 -24.26
C VAL A 37 -31.11 -20.94 -23.38
N ALA A 38 -31.00 -19.61 -23.44
CA ALA A 38 -29.98 -18.82 -22.77
C ALA A 38 -30.59 -17.61 -22.03
N PHE A 39 -31.38 -17.84 -20.98
CA PHE A 39 -31.86 -16.83 -20.03
C PHE A 39 -33.16 -16.08 -20.43
N GLY A 40 -34.29 -16.81 -20.52
CA GLY A 40 -35.64 -16.21 -20.51
C GLY A 40 -36.07 -15.51 -19.20
N GLN A 41 -35.12 -15.16 -18.31
CA GLN A 41 -35.39 -14.57 -17.01
C GLN A 41 -34.72 -13.19 -16.89
N ALA A 42 -35.51 -12.14 -17.07
CA ALA A 42 -35.11 -10.73 -16.91
C ALA A 42 -34.32 -10.45 -15.62
N GLY A 43 -34.71 -11.11 -14.52
CA GLY A 43 -34.05 -10.96 -13.24
C GLY A 43 -32.60 -11.45 -13.24
N LEU A 44 -32.31 -12.51 -13.98
CA LEU A 44 -30.99 -13.12 -14.00
C LEU A 44 -29.99 -12.29 -14.83
N TYR A 45 -30.44 -11.74 -15.96
CA TYR A 45 -29.66 -10.76 -16.74
C TYR A 45 -29.34 -9.51 -15.92
N ARG A 46 -30.34 -8.96 -15.21
CA ARG A 46 -30.13 -7.79 -14.34
C ARG A 46 -29.17 -8.07 -13.19
N LEU A 47 -29.20 -9.28 -12.62
CA LEU A 47 -28.27 -9.72 -11.60
C LEU A 47 -26.84 -9.82 -12.16
N GLU A 48 -26.69 -10.37 -13.37
CA GLU A 48 -25.39 -10.46 -14.04
C GLU A 48 -24.79 -9.08 -14.30
N VAL A 49 -25.58 -8.13 -14.82
CA VAL A 49 -25.12 -6.75 -15.00
C VAL A 49 -24.74 -6.11 -13.67
N ALA A 50 -25.52 -6.32 -12.61
CA ALA A 50 -25.19 -5.84 -11.27
C ALA A 50 -23.85 -6.39 -10.79
N LEU A 51 -23.64 -7.70 -10.92
CA LEU A 51 -22.42 -8.38 -10.51
C LEU A 51 -21.21 -7.89 -11.32
N LEU A 52 -21.36 -7.75 -12.64
CA LEU A 52 -20.29 -7.28 -13.51
C LEU A 52 -19.85 -5.87 -13.14
N VAL A 53 -20.78 -4.94 -12.95
CA VAL A 53 -20.47 -3.56 -12.55
C VAL A 53 -19.89 -3.51 -11.13
N PHE A 54 -20.43 -4.32 -10.21
CA PHE A 54 -19.95 -4.37 -8.84
C PHE A 54 -18.51 -4.89 -8.76
N TYR A 55 -18.23 -6.04 -9.37
CA TYR A 55 -16.89 -6.66 -9.34
C TYR A 55 -15.86 -5.86 -10.12
N SER A 56 -16.21 -5.31 -11.28
CA SER A 56 -15.31 -4.41 -12.01
C SER A 56 -15.02 -3.13 -11.22
N GLY A 57 -16.04 -2.54 -10.59
CA GLY A 57 -15.87 -1.40 -9.69
C GLY A 57 -14.94 -1.72 -8.53
N LEU A 58 -15.16 -2.84 -7.84
CA LEU A 58 -14.26 -3.30 -6.76
C LEU A 58 -12.82 -3.53 -7.25
N LEU A 59 -12.65 -4.07 -8.45
CA LEU A 59 -11.34 -4.31 -9.04
C LEU A 59 -10.60 -3.00 -9.36
N LEU A 60 -11.34 -1.92 -9.67
CA LEU A 60 -10.79 -0.58 -9.85
C LEU A 60 -10.53 0.14 -8.53
N VAL A 61 -11.31 -0.14 -7.49
CA VAL A 61 -11.10 0.41 -6.14
C VAL A 61 -9.72 0.08 -5.60
N THR A 62 -9.25 -1.15 -5.77
CA THR A 62 -7.95 -1.60 -5.25
C THR A 62 -6.76 -0.78 -5.78
N PRO A 63 -6.52 -0.67 -7.10
CA PRO A 63 -5.43 0.15 -7.65
C PRO A 63 -5.68 1.64 -7.43
N ALA A 64 -6.93 2.12 -7.48
CA ALA A 64 -7.23 3.53 -7.20
C ALA A 64 -6.82 3.91 -5.77
N PHE A 65 -7.10 3.04 -4.81
CA PHE A 65 -6.70 3.23 -3.42
C PHE A 65 -5.18 3.14 -3.22
N SER A 66 -4.53 2.12 -3.77
CA SER A 66 -3.06 1.99 -3.71
C SER A 66 -2.35 3.17 -4.37
N GLY A 67 -2.85 3.64 -5.51
CA GLY A 67 -2.29 4.78 -6.23
C GLY A 67 -2.52 6.13 -5.54
N LEU A 68 -3.77 6.46 -5.17
CA LEU A 68 -4.11 7.76 -4.58
C LEU A 68 -3.66 7.93 -3.13
N VAL A 69 -3.73 6.88 -2.32
CA VAL A 69 -3.54 7.02 -0.86
C VAL A 69 -2.11 6.73 -0.44
N GLN A 70 -1.43 5.80 -1.10
CA GLN A 70 -0.07 5.39 -0.73
C GLN A 70 1.01 6.02 -1.62
N GLY A 71 0.62 6.74 -2.70
CA GLY A 71 1.57 7.32 -3.65
C GLY A 71 2.42 6.28 -4.39
N ARG A 72 2.13 4.99 -4.22
CA ARG A 72 2.76 3.89 -4.94
C ARG A 72 1.92 3.67 -6.19
N LEU A 73 2.42 4.14 -7.34
CA LEU A 73 1.97 3.64 -8.63
C LEU A 73 1.96 2.11 -8.57
N PRO A 74 1.01 1.42 -9.24
CA PRO A 74 1.02 -0.04 -9.31
C PRO A 74 2.32 -0.45 -10.00
N ILE A 75 3.36 -0.65 -9.19
CA ILE A 75 4.65 -1.18 -9.57
C ILE A 75 4.33 -2.53 -10.17
N GLU A 76 4.58 -2.57 -11.47
CA GLU A 76 4.59 -3.66 -12.42
C GLU A 76 4.20 -5.02 -11.82
N ILE A 77 3.28 -5.70 -12.51
CA ILE A 77 2.93 -7.10 -12.30
C ILE A 77 4.18 -7.99 -12.50
N SER A 78 5.12 -7.91 -11.58
CA SER A 78 6.27 -8.78 -11.43
C SER A 78 5.94 -9.60 -10.20
N THR A 79 5.27 -10.74 -10.45
CA THR A 79 5.19 -12.04 -9.74
C THR A 79 5.52 -12.18 -8.23
N ARG A 80 5.70 -11.09 -7.48
CA ARG A 80 6.18 -11.00 -6.09
C ARG A 80 5.47 -9.88 -5.30
N GLY A 81 4.99 -8.81 -5.95
CA GLY A 81 4.68 -7.52 -5.30
C GLY A 81 3.64 -7.44 -4.17
N ALA A 82 2.71 -8.40 -4.01
CA ALA A 82 1.68 -8.29 -2.96
C ALA A 82 2.18 -8.70 -1.55
N LYS A 83 3.22 -9.55 -1.46
CA LYS A 83 3.69 -10.10 -0.18
C LYS A 83 4.78 -9.26 0.50
N PHE A 84 5.41 -8.34 -0.24
CA PHE A 84 6.61 -7.61 0.23
C PHE A 84 6.35 -6.18 0.70
N ALA A 85 5.15 -5.63 0.51
CA ALA A 85 4.87 -4.25 0.94
C ALA A 85 5.01 -4.06 2.47
N GLY A 86 4.56 -5.03 3.27
CA GLY A 86 4.75 -5.00 4.73
C GLY A 86 6.19 -5.27 5.18
N GLN A 87 6.93 -6.12 4.44
CA GLN A 87 8.35 -6.41 4.74
C GLN A 87 9.27 -5.25 4.36
N ALA A 88 8.90 -4.45 3.35
CA ALA A 88 9.62 -3.24 2.99
C ALA A 88 9.56 -2.20 4.12
N ASP A 89 8.40 -1.98 4.73
CA ASP A 89 8.28 -1.01 5.83
C ASP A 89 9.03 -1.47 7.09
N GLU A 90 8.99 -2.77 7.41
CA GLU A 90 9.75 -3.34 8.54
C GLU A 90 11.27 -3.30 8.30
N SER A 91 11.72 -3.54 7.07
CA SER A 91 13.14 -3.46 6.71
C SER A 91 13.68 -2.02 6.66
N VAL A 92 12.85 -1.04 6.27
CA VAL A 92 13.22 0.38 6.34
C VAL A 92 13.41 0.81 7.79
N GLU A 93 12.53 0.41 8.70
CA GLU A 93 12.65 0.80 10.10
C GLU A 93 13.81 0.07 10.79
N ALA A 94 14.05 -1.19 10.46
CA ALA A 94 15.25 -1.92 10.91
C ALA A 94 16.54 -1.27 10.37
N ALA A 95 16.55 -0.82 9.11
CA ALA A 95 17.69 -0.11 8.54
C ALA A 95 17.92 1.25 9.21
N ARG A 96 16.85 1.98 9.53
CA ARG A 96 16.94 3.26 10.24
C ARG A 96 17.55 3.11 11.64
N VAL A 97 17.09 2.11 12.40
CA VAL A 97 17.67 1.80 13.72
C VAL A 97 19.14 1.39 13.60
N ALA A 98 19.49 0.63 12.57
CA ALA A 98 20.89 0.23 12.33
C ALA A 98 21.78 1.44 12.01
N ILE A 99 21.28 2.40 11.22
CA ILE A 99 21.99 3.64 10.89
C ILE A 99 22.20 4.50 12.14
N GLU A 100 21.15 4.76 12.93
CA GLU A 100 21.26 5.55 14.17
C GLU A 100 22.25 4.91 15.16
N ARG A 101 22.28 3.58 15.23
CA ARG A 101 23.26 2.86 16.05
C ARG A 101 24.69 3.05 15.52
N LEU A 102 24.87 2.99 14.21
CA LEU A 102 26.18 3.14 13.59
C LEU A 102 26.72 4.57 13.74
N GLU A 103 25.86 5.58 13.61
CA GLU A 103 26.20 6.98 13.88
C GLU A 103 26.69 7.15 15.33
N ARG A 104 25.95 6.63 16.32
CA ARG A 104 26.36 6.72 17.73
C ARG A 104 27.72 6.06 18.00
N ILE A 105 27.97 4.88 17.42
CA ILE A 105 29.26 4.19 17.55
C ILE A 105 30.39 5.01 16.92
N THR A 106 30.13 5.65 15.79
CA THR A 106 31.11 6.47 15.08
C THR A 106 31.45 7.72 15.89
N ASP A 107 30.46 8.34 16.53
CA ASP A 107 30.66 9.49 17.41
C ASP A 107 31.47 9.11 18.66
N GLU A 108 31.14 7.99 19.32
CA GLU A 108 31.89 7.47 20.48
C GLU A 108 33.35 7.18 20.13
N LEU A 109 33.60 6.49 19.02
CA LEU A 109 34.96 6.19 18.55
C LEU A 109 35.76 7.47 18.24
N THR A 110 35.10 8.48 17.68
CA THR A 110 35.73 9.76 17.36
C THR A 110 36.15 10.49 18.64
N GLU A 111 35.31 10.47 19.67
CA GLU A 111 35.60 11.05 20.97
C GLU A 111 36.75 10.33 21.68
N GLU A 112 36.76 8.99 21.67
CA GLU A 112 37.82 8.17 22.26
C GLU A 112 39.18 8.40 21.57
N LEU A 113 39.19 8.45 20.25
CA LEU A 113 40.41 8.74 19.46
C LEU A 113 40.95 10.15 19.79
N GLY A 114 40.07 11.15 19.88
CA GLY A 114 40.47 12.50 20.28
C GLY A 114 41.06 12.54 21.70
N ALA A 115 40.47 11.81 22.64
CA ALA A 115 40.98 11.69 24.01
C ALA A 115 42.33 10.96 24.07
N ALA A 116 42.54 9.93 23.25
CA ALA A 116 43.78 9.18 23.16
C ALA A 116 44.93 10.05 22.59
N ASP A 117 44.67 10.83 21.53
CA ASP A 117 45.66 11.72 20.92
C ASP A 117 46.16 12.79 21.91
N LEU A 118 45.24 13.39 22.69
CA LEU A 118 45.57 14.33 23.75
C LEU A 118 46.46 13.71 24.85
N ARG A 119 46.23 12.42 25.18
CA ARG A 119 47.08 11.71 26.17
C ARG A 119 48.48 11.45 25.63
N ILE A 120 48.61 11.05 24.36
CA ILE A 120 49.91 10.81 23.72
C ILE A 120 50.73 12.10 23.70
N LYS A 121 50.11 13.22 23.29
CA LYS A 121 50.77 14.54 23.26
C LYS A 121 51.29 14.95 24.64
N LYS A 122 50.48 14.76 25.69
CA LYS A 122 50.83 15.08 27.08
C LYS A 122 51.98 14.23 27.65
N ILE A 123 52.15 13.00 27.16
CA ILE A 123 53.28 12.13 27.55
C ILE A 123 54.56 12.59 26.83
N GLY A 124 54.47 12.96 25.56
CA GLY A 124 55.59 13.49 24.77
C GLY A 124 56.18 14.77 25.36
N GLU A 125 55.34 15.70 25.81
CA GLU A 125 55.78 16.96 26.45
C GLU A 125 56.44 16.77 27.84
N ARG A 126 56.30 15.60 28.47
CA ARG A 126 56.95 15.30 29.76
C ARG A 126 58.35 14.68 29.65
N HIS A 127 58.71 14.18 28.47
CA HIS A 127 59.95 13.42 28.25
C HIS A 127 60.92 14.08 27.26
N GLY A 128 60.58 15.26 26.73
CA GLY A 128 61.48 16.15 25.99
C GLY A 128 61.86 17.35 26.84
#